data_AF-A0A7R9ZBR4-F1
#
_entry.id   AF-A0A7R9ZBR4-F1
#
_cell.length_a   1.000
_cell.length_b   1.000
_cell.length_c   1.000
_cell.angle_alpha   90.00
_cell.angle_beta   90.00
_cell.angle_gamma   90.00
#
_symmetry.space_group_name_H-M   'P 1'
#
loop_
_entity.id
_entity.type
_entity.pdbx_description
1 polymer ?
#
loop_
_entity_poly.entity_id
_entity_poly.type
_entity_poly.pdbx_seq_one_letter_code
_entity_poly.pdbx_strand_id
1 'polypeptide(L)'
;SNSAHARIGVSDSDNSGTSVGTAKSSSSSSAGTSGSLVDRVKIAYDIAGAMEYLHSKSIIFRDLKPANLGFDVRGDVKLFDFGLAKELPHDRDMNEERMRMSMAGSM
;
A
#
# COMPACT_ATOMS: atom_id res chain seq x y z
N SER A 1 20.85 -29.08 -5.01
CA SER A 1 21.44 -28.21 -6.04
C SER A 1 21.97 -26.95 -5.39
N ASN A 2 23.26 -26.94 -5.03
CA ASN A 2 23.96 -25.76 -4.54
C ASN A 2 24.74 -25.18 -5.72
N SER A 3 24.33 -24.01 -6.23
CA SER A 3 25.09 -23.27 -7.23
C SER A 3 25.72 -22.05 -6.56
N ALA A 4 27.01 -22.16 -6.27
CA ALA A 4 27.86 -21.10 -5.77
C ALA A 4 28.24 -20.15 -6.92
N HIS A 5 28.10 -18.84 -6.72
CA HIS A 5 28.73 -17.83 -7.56
C HIS A 5 29.76 -17.07 -6.71
N ALA A 6 31.03 -17.36 -6.97
CA ALA A 6 32.18 -16.62 -6.46
C ALA A 6 32.32 -15.29 -7.20
N ARG A 7 32.64 -14.21 -6.49
CA ARG A 7 33.21 -12.99 -7.08
C ARG A 7 34.53 -12.67 -6.38
N ILE A 8 35.57 -12.63 -7.21
CA ILE A 8 36.98 -12.41 -6.90
C ILE A 8 37.18 -10.94 -6.53
N GLY A 9 37.85 -10.69 -5.41
CA GLY A 9 38.28 -9.36 -4.98
C GLY A 9 39.55 -8.90 -5.68
N VAL A 10 39.71 -7.57 -5.77
CA VAL A 10 41.00 -6.91 -5.97
C VAL A 10 41.04 -5.68 -5.04
N SER A 11 41.93 -5.75 -4.06
CA SER A 11 42.47 -4.70 -3.16
C SER A 11 43.36 -3.72 -3.96
N ASP A 12 43.75 -2.51 -3.59
CA ASP A 12 43.60 -1.57 -2.47
C ASP A 12 43.83 -0.16 -3.08
N SER A 13 43.29 0.91 -2.49
CA SER A 13 43.87 2.25 -2.63
C SER A 13 43.40 3.19 -1.52
N ASP A 14 44.39 3.73 -0.83
CA ASP A 14 44.30 4.63 0.31
C ASP A 14 43.57 5.94 -0.03
N ASN A 15 42.67 6.39 0.86
CA ASN A 15 42.30 7.79 0.94
C ASN A 15 42.12 8.21 2.40
N SER A 16 43.23 8.61 3.02
CA SER A 16 43.23 9.40 4.25
C SER A 16 42.73 10.81 3.94
N GLY A 17 41.44 11.05 4.20
CA GLY A 17 40.79 12.36 4.03
C GLY A 17 39.91 12.69 5.22
N THR A 18 40.40 13.58 6.08
CA THR A 18 39.71 14.25 7.18
C THR A 18 38.54 15.13 6.70
N SER A 19 37.35 14.99 7.29
CA SER A 19 36.35 16.07 7.47
C SER A 19 35.31 15.61 8.50
N VAL A 20 35.44 16.00 9.77
CA VAL A 20 34.77 17.16 10.37
C VAL A 20 33.25 17.16 10.15
N GLY A 21 32.55 17.00 11.28
CA GLY A 21 31.16 17.33 11.62
C GLY A 21 30.17 17.72 10.51
N THR A 22 28.96 17.20 10.62
CA THR A 22 27.78 17.99 11.02
C THR A 22 26.52 17.13 10.96
N ALA A 23 25.66 17.33 11.97
CA ALA A 23 24.24 17.02 12.06
C ALA A 23 23.67 15.99 11.06
N LYS A 24 23.28 14.82 11.60
CA LYS A 24 22.14 14.06 11.09
C LYS A 24 20.93 14.99 11.15
N SER A 25 20.63 15.61 10.02
CA SER A 25 19.49 16.51 9.82
C SER A 25 18.22 15.72 10.07
N SER A 26 17.76 15.79 11.31
CA SER A 26 16.35 15.84 11.64
C SER A 26 15.71 16.99 10.86
N SER A 27 15.30 16.73 9.62
CA SER A 27 14.39 17.64 8.91
C SER A 27 12.96 17.33 9.34
N SER A 28 12.68 17.63 10.60
CA SER A 28 11.37 18.15 10.97
C SER A 28 11.28 19.55 10.37
N SER A 29 10.60 19.69 9.23
CA SER A 29 10.25 21.01 8.71
C SER A 29 8.87 20.96 8.07
N SER A 30 7.89 21.33 8.90
CA SER A 30 6.62 21.92 8.51
C SER A 30 6.85 23.04 7.49
N ALA A 31 6.45 22.83 6.24
CA ALA A 31 6.18 23.88 5.28
C ALA A 31 5.45 23.25 4.09
N GLY A 32 4.32 23.84 3.68
CA GLY A 32 3.51 23.45 2.53
C GLY A 32 4.30 23.54 1.22
N THR A 33 5.18 22.59 0.99
CA THR A 33 6.00 22.48 -0.22
C THR A 33 5.31 21.47 -1.09
N SER A 34 4.84 21.90 -2.25
CA SER A 34 4.17 21.08 -3.23
C SER A 34 5.00 19.82 -3.50
N GLY A 35 4.58 18.68 -2.94
CA GLY A 35 5.29 17.40 -3.07
C GLY A 35 5.61 17.13 -4.54
N SER A 36 6.79 16.55 -4.79
CA SER A 36 7.28 16.33 -6.14
C SER A 36 6.27 15.50 -6.94
N LEU A 37 6.27 15.64 -8.26
CA LEU A 37 5.38 14.84 -9.11
C LEU A 37 5.57 13.33 -8.85
N VAL A 38 6.81 12.92 -8.57
CA VAL A 38 7.17 11.55 -8.22
C VAL A 38 6.46 11.09 -6.96
N ASP A 39 6.41 11.92 -5.92
CA ASP A 39 5.73 11.60 -4.67
C ASP A 39 4.21 11.44 -4.89
N ARG A 40 3.62 12.30 -5.71
CA ARG A 40 2.18 12.23 -6.03
C ARG A 40 1.84 10.96 -6.80
N VAL A 41 2.68 10.59 -7.76
CA VAL A 41 2.51 9.35 -8.55
C VAL A 41 2.65 8.13 -7.64
N LYS A 42 3.62 8.14 -6.70
CA LYS A 42 3.78 7.09 -5.70
C LYS A 42 2.53 6.95 -4.82
N ILE A 43 2.02 8.07 -4.30
CA ILE A 43 0.79 8.08 -3.48
C ILE A 43 -0.40 7.52 -4.27
N ALA A 44 -0.56 7.95 -5.53
CA ALA A 44 -1.64 7.47 -6.39
C ALA A 44 -1.53 5.96 -6.66
N TYR A 45 -0.31 5.46 -6.86
CA TYR A 45 -0.03 4.03 -7.02
C TYR A 45 -0.40 3.23 -5.77
N ASP A 46 -0.02 3.71 -4.58
CA ASP A 46 -0.34 3.04 -3.31
C ASP A 46 -1.85 3.01 -3.06
N ILE A 47 -2.57 4.11 -3.36
CA ILE A 47 -4.03 4.17 -3.27
C ILE A 47 -4.67 3.17 -4.23
N ALA A 48 -4.20 3.10 -5.47
CA ALA A 48 -4.73 2.17 -6.46
C ALA A 48 -4.54 0.71 -6.03
N GLY A 49 -3.36 0.34 -5.51
CA GLY A 49 -3.09 -0.99 -4.98
C GLY A 49 -3.97 -1.33 -3.76
N ALA A 50 -4.21 -0.38 -2.88
CA ALA A 50 -5.11 -0.57 -1.74
C ALA A 50 -6.57 -0.80 -2.19
N MET A 51 -7.04 -0.06 -3.21
CA MET A 51 -8.36 -0.24 -3.78
C MET A 51 -8.51 -1.58 -4.52
N GLU A 52 -7.49 -1.99 -5.28
CA GLU A 52 -7.45 -3.30 -5.93
C GLU A 52 -7.59 -4.42 -4.89
N TYR A 53 -6.86 -4.34 -3.78
CA TYR A 53 -6.97 -5.30 -2.69
C TYR A 53 -8.37 -5.34 -2.08
N LEU A 54 -9.00 -4.20 -1.81
CA LEU A 54 -10.37 -4.15 -1.30
C LEU A 54 -11.36 -4.79 -2.28
N HIS A 55 -11.24 -4.47 -3.57
CA HIS A 55 -12.10 -5.06 -4.60
C HIS A 55 -11.88 -6.57 -4.77
N SER A 56 -10.65 -7.07 -4.62
CA SER A 56 -10.37 -8.51 -4.62
C SER A 56 -11.05 -9.27 -3.47
N LYS A 57 -11.44 -8.55 -2.42
CA LYS A 57 -12.20 -9.06 -1.28
C LYS A 57 -13.70 -8.78 -1.38
N SER A 58 -14.16 -8.31 -2.54
CA SER A 58 -15.53 -7.87 -2.74
C SER A 58 -15.95 -6.77 -1.76
N ILE A 59 -15.04 -5.86 -1.37
CA ILE A 59 -15.33 -4.71 -0.51
C ILE A 59 -15.26 -3.43 -1.34
N ILE A 60 -16.35 -2.67 -1.41
CA ILE A 60 -16.35 -1.31 -1.98
C ILE A 60 -16.14 -0.30 -0.86
N PHE A 61 -15.11 0.54 -0.96
CA PHE A 61 -14.77 1.54 0.05
C PHE A 61 -15.75 2.74 0.09
N ARG A 62 -16.26 3.17 -1.07
CA ARG A 62 -17.27 4.25 -1.31
C ARG A 62 -16.95 5.66 -0.80
N ASP A 63 -16.01 5.86 0.11
CA ASP A 63 -15.68 7.16 0.69
C ASP A 63 -14.20 7.53 0.50
N LEU A 64 -13.75 7.48 -0.76
CA LEU A 64 -12.37 7.85 -1.11
C LEU A 64 -12.22 9.37 -1.10
N LYS A 65 -11.70 9.91 0.00
CA LYS A 65 -11.40 11.34 0.19
C LYS A 65 -10.06 11.52 0.92
N PRO A 66 -9.36 12.65 0.73
CA PRO A 66 -8.09 12.91 1.42
C PRO A 66 -8.15 12.79 2.95
N ALA A 67 -9.30 13.10 3.56
CA ALA A 67 -9.50 12.96 5.00
C ALA A 67 -9.49 11.49 5.50
N ASN A 68 -9.73 10.53 4.60
CA ASN A 68 -9.70 9.09 4.88
C ASN A 68 -8.37 8.45 4.44
N LEU A 69 -7.38 9.27 4.09
CA LEU A 69 -6.04 8.85 3.72
C LEU A 69 -5.06 9.42 4.75
N GLY A 70 -4.11 8.60 5.16
CA GLY A 70 -3.01 9.03 6.02
C GLY A 70 -1.75 8.26 5.71
N PHE A 71 -0.71 8.53 6.48
CA PHE A 71 0.61 7.97 6.28
C PHE A 71 1.10 7.28 7.55
N ASP A 72 1.77 6.15 7.40
CA ASP A 72 2.49 5.54 8.51
C ASP A 72 3.82 6.27 8.78
N VAL A 73 4.50 5.93 9.89
CA VAL A 73 5.83 6.44 10.27
C VAL A 73 6.91 6.19 9.20
N ARG A 74 6.65 5.26 8.28
CA ARG A 74 7.49 4.93 7.13
C ARG A 74 7.16 5.74 5.87
N GLY A 75 6.09 6.52 5.89
CA GLY A 75 5.60 7.30 4.74
C GLY A 75 4.73 6.50 3.75
N ASP A 76 4.28 5.30 4.14
CA ASP A 76 3.37 4.48 3.32
C ASP A 76 1.91 4.92 3.50
N VAL A 77 1.13 4.94 2.42
CA VAL A 77 -0.30 5.34 2.46
C VAL A 77 -1.14 4.29 3.20
N LYS A 78 -2.05 4.75 4.06
CA LYS A 78 -3.05 3.95 4.75
C LYS A 78 -4.45 4.54 4.56
N LEU A 79 -5.42 3.66 4.34
CA LEU A 79 -6.85 3.99 4.29
C LEU A 79 -7.45 3.93 5.69
N PHE A 80 -8.32 4.89 5.99
CA PHE A 80 -9.03 5.04 7.25
C PHE A 80 -10.53 5.19 7.00
N ASP A 81 -11.34 4.97 8.04
CA ASP A 81 -12.80 5.13 7.99
C ASP A 81 -13.51 4.24 6.96
N PHE A 82 -13.75 2.99 7.34
CA PHE A 82 -14.57 2.03 6.59
C PHE A 82 -16.06 2.16 6.92
N GLY A 83 -16.52 3.27 7.53
CA GLY A 83 -17.91 3.44 7.95
C GLY A 83 -18.92 3.37 6.80
N LEU A 84 -18.48 3.67 5.58
CA LEU A 84 -19.27 3.55 4.36
C LEU A 84 -18.85 2.35 3.50
N ALA A 85 -17.86 1.56 3.91
CA ALA A 85 -17.44 0.40 3.16
C ALA A 85 -18.55 -0.66 3.15
N LYS A 86 -18.72 -1.35 2.01
CA LYS A 86 -19.75 -2.38 1.85
C LYS A 86 -19.15 -3.61 1.20
N GLU A 87 -19.31 -4.75 1.86
CA GLU A 87 -19.04 -6.05 1.28
C GLU A 87 -20.17 -6.41 0.31
N LEU A 88 -19.80 -6.81 -0.91
CA LEU A 88 -20.73 -7.40 -1.86
C LEU A 88 -20.85 -8.90 -1.61
N PRO A 89 -22.06 -9.45 -1.79
CA PRO A 89 -22.24 -10.89 -1.90
C PRO A 89 -21.34 -11.43 -3.00
N HIS A 90 -20.59 -12.51 -2.72
CA HIS A 90 -19.92 -13.21 -3.80
C HIS A 90 -20.98 -13.94 -4.63
N ASP A 91 -20.76 -14.06 -5.94
CA ASP A 91 -21.67 -14.78 -6.85
C ASP A 91 -21.94 -16.22 -6.40
N ARG A 92 -21.04 -16.82 -5.61
CA ARG A 92 -21.21 -18.14 -5.00
C ARG A 92 -22.32 -18.17 -3.95
N ASP A 93 -22.42 -17.14 -3.12
CA ASP A 93 -23.39 -17.07 -2.03
C ASP A 93 -24.81 -16.87 -2.58
N MET A 94 -24.93 -16.11 -3.67
CA MET A 94 -26.20 -15.88 -4.37
C MET A 94 -26.78 -17.15 -5.01
N ASN A 95 -25.91 -18.09 -5.44
CA ASN A 95 -26.36 -19.32 -6.06
C ASN A 95 -26.91 -20.31 -5.03
N GLU A 96 -26.31 -20.38 -3.84
CA GLU A 96 -26.80 -21.24 -2.75
C GLU A 96 -28.14 -20.74 -2.19
N GLU A 97 -28.32 -19.44 -2.06
CA GLU A 97 -29.58 -18.87 -1.58
C GLU A 97 -30.70 -19.02 -2.62
N ARG A 98 -30.40 -18.80 -3.91
CA ARG A 98 -31.33 -19.14 -5.00
C ARG A 98 -31.68 -20.63 -5.03
N MET A 99 -30.70 -21.51 -4.80
CA MET A 99 -30.93 -22.95 -4.78
C MET A 99 -31.81 -23.36 -3.60
N ARG A 100 -31.56 -22.82 -2.40
CA ARG A 100 -32.41 -23.02 -1.21
C ARG A 100 -33.83 -22.49 -1.40
N MET A 101 -33.99 -21.31 -1.98
CA MET A 101 -35.31 -20.72 -2.23
C MET A 101 -36.12 -21.49 -3.29
N SER A 102 -35.46 -22.10 -4.28
CA SER A 102 -36.15 -22.94 -5.29
C SER A 102 -36.71 -24.24 -4.73
N MET A 103 -36.07 -24.82 -3.69
CA MET A 103 -36.52 -26.09 -3.09
C MET A 103 -37.63 -25.92 -2.06
N ALA A 104 -37.79 -24.73 -1.46
CA ALA A 104 -38.83 -24.46 -0.46
C ALA A 104 -40.23 -24.19 -1.06
N GLY A 105 -40.34 -23.95 -2.36
CA GLY A 105 -41.59 -23.63 -3.05
C GLY A 105 -42.30 -24.81 -3.73
N SER A 106 -41.83 -26.05 -3.54
CA SER A 106 -42.34 -27.25 -4.23
C SER A 106 -42.98 -28.30 -3.29
N MET A 107 -43.29 -27.95 -2.04
CA MET A 107 -43.98 -28.84 -1.09
C MET A 107 -45.38 -28.36 -0.76
#